data_AF-A0A925R9Y5-F1
#
_entry.id   AF-A0A925R9Y5-F1
#
_cell.length_a   1.000
_cell.length_b   1.000
_cell.length_c   1.000
_cell.angle_alpha   90.00
_cell.angle_beta   90.00
_cell.angle_gamma   90.00
#
_symmetry.space_group_name_H-M   'P 1'
#
loop_
_entity.id
_entity.type
_entity.pdbx_description
1 polymer ?
#
loop_
_entity_poly.entity_id
_entity_poly.type
_entity_poly.pdbx_seq_one_letter_code
_entity_poly.pdbx_strand_id
1 'polypeptide(L)' 'MLLRVLRTDNYYDYIKNSMLQRLIESKGIIKFKRSTGWVTIGADPIRESKRDNVISDTERRAVKD' A
#
# COMPACT_ATOMS: atom_id res chain seq x y z
N MET A 1 -3.46 -8.42 -13.80
CA MET A 1 -4.06 -7.08 -13.64
C MET A 1 -2.98 -6.01 -13.68
N LEU A 2 -3.28 -4.85 -14.29
CA LEU A 2 -2.42 -3.67 -14.27
C LEU A 2 -2.81 -2.75 -13.09
N LEU A 3 -1.81 -2.14 -12.47
CA LEU A 3 -1.97 -1.17 -11.39
C LEU A 3 -1.52 0.20 -11.87
N ARG A 4 -2.32 1.22 -11.60
CA ARG A 4 -1.95 2.61 -11.86
C ARG A 4 -0.97 3.08 -10.79
N VAL A 5 0.10 3.73 -11.19
CA VAL A 5 1.13 4.29 -10.29
C VAL A 5 1.41 5.75 -10.63
N LEU A 6 1.91 6.49 -9.66
CA LEU A 6 2.58 7.78 -9.86
C LEU A 6 4.09 7.54 -9.78
N ARG A 7 4.79 7.87 -10.84
CA ARG A 7 6.25 7.79 -10.96
C ARG A 7 6.90 9.02 -10.31
N THR A 8 8.21 8.95 -10.09
CA THR A 8 8.98 10.02 -9.44
C THR A 8 9.10 11.29 -10.28
N ASP A 9 8.93 11.17 -11.59
CA ASP A 9 8.81 12.25 -12.58
C ASP A 9 7.40 12.85 -12.65
N ASN A 10 6.55 12.55 -11.67
CA ASN A 10 5.16 13.02 -11.55
C ASN A 10 4.24 12.58 -12.72
N TYR A 11 4.61 11.54 -13.47
CA TYR A 11 3.77 10.95 -14.50
C TYR A 11 3.02 9.70 -14.01
N TYR A 12 1.81 9.48 -14.54
CA TYR A 12 1.01 8.31 -14.23
C TYR A 12 1.29 7.17 -15.20
N ASP A 13 1.62 5.99 -14.67
CA ASP A 13 1.91 4.81 -15.48
C ASP A 13 1.07 3.59 -15.04
N TYR A 14 1.00 2.57 -15.90
CA TYR A 14 0.34 1.30 -15.60
C TYR A 14 1.35 0.16 -15.63
N ILE A 15 1.56 -0.46 -14.47
CA ILE A 15 2.52 -1.55 -14.31
C ILE A 15 1.81 -2.88 -14.01
N LYS A 16 2.47 -3.99 -14.31
CA LYS A 16 2.02 -5.30 -13.84
C LYS A 16 2.19 -5.39 -12.32
N ASN A 17 1.27 -6.06 -11.63
CA ASN A 17 1.37 -6.29 -10.19
C ASN A 17 2.70 -6.95 -9.77
N SER A 18 3.25 -7.85 -10.60
CA SER A 18 4.55 -8.49 -10.36
C SER A 18 5.73 -7.50 -10.35
N MET A 19 5.63 -6.36 -11.03
CA MET A 19 6.67 -5.32 -11.07
C MET A 19 6.58 -4.35 -9.90
N LEU A 20 5.43 -4.29 -9.21
CA LEU A 20 5.18 -3.32 -8.15
C LEU A 20 6.24 -3.42 -7.05
N GLN A 21 6.52 -4.62 -6.55
CA GLN A 21 7.48 -4.79 -5.47
C GLN A 21 8.88 -4.30 -5.85
N ARG A 22 9.36 -4.68 -7.03
CA ARG A 22 10.65 -4.21 -7.56
C ARG A 22 10.71 -2.69 -7.67
N LEU A 23 9.61 -2.05 -8.09
CA LEU A 23 9.54 -0.59 -8.21
C LEU A 23 9.49 0.12 -6.85
N ILE A 24 8.86 -0.48 -5.84
CA ILE A 24 8.89 0.01 -4.47
C ILE A 24 10.32 -0.08 -3.91
N GLU A 25 10.97 -1.23 -4.07
CA GLU A 25 12.35 -1.47 -3.62
C GLU A 25 13.35 -0.53 -4.31
N SER A 26 13.16 -0.28 -5.62
CA SER A 26 13.98 0.63 -6.42
C SER A 26 13.60 2.11 -6.23
N LYS A 27 12.62 2.45 -5.39
CA LYS A 27 12.09 3.82 -5.20
C LYS A 27 11.68 4.51 -6.52
N GLY A 28 11.21 3.74 -7.50
CA GLY A 28 10.82 4.23 -8.82
C GLY A 28 9.39 4.79 -8.91
N ILE A 29 8.63 4.72 -7.82
CA ILE A 29 7.24 5.21 -7.72
C ILE A 29 7.00 5.93 -6.39
N ILE A 30 6.08 6.90 -6.41
CA ILE A 30 5.65 7.68 -5.24
C ILE A 30 4.40 7.06 -4.61
N LYS A 31 3.42 6.68 -5.42
CA LYS A 31 2.16 6.06 -4.96
C LYS A 31 1.57 5.12 -5.99
N PHE A 32 0.73 4.19 -5.57
CA PHE A 32 0.03 3.25 -6.45
C PHE A 32 -1.44 3.09 -6.06
N LYS A 33 -2.30 2.79 -7.02
CA LYS A 33 -3.75 2.66 -6.83
C LYS A 33 -4.14 1.21 -6.59
N ARG A 34 -4.70 0.92 -5.42
CA ARG A 34 -5.43 -0.31 -5.10
C ARG A 34 -6.94 -0.10 -5.31
N SER A 35 -7.72 -1.17 -5.17
CA SER A 35 -9.19 -1.10 -5.14
C SER A 35 -9.71 -0.17 -4.04
N THR A 36 -9.02 -0.11 -2.91
CA THR A 36 -9.38 0.72 -1.75
C THR A 36 -8.95 2.17 -1.85
N GLY A 37 -8.07 2.53 -2.79
CA GLY A 37 -7.55 3.90 -2.92
C GLY A 37 -6.08 3.98 -3.30
N TRP A 38 -5.51 5.17 -3.14
CA TRP A 38 -4.08 5.42 -3.35
C TRP A 38 -3.28 5.03 -2.10
N VAL A 39 -2.14 4.37 -2.33
CA VAL A 39 -1.16 4.00 -1.30
C VAL A 39 0.14 4.73 -1.61
N THR A 40 0.60 5.55 -0.67
CA THR A 40 1.81 6.38 -0.76
C THR A 40 3.00 5.66 -0.15
N ILE A 41 4.07 5.52 -0.93
CA ILE A 41 5.27 4.82 -0.49
C ILE A 41 5.97 5.63 0.61
N GLY A 42 6.24 4.98 1.75
CA GLY A 42 6.90 5.59 2.90
C GLY A 42 5.98 6.33 3.88
N ALA A 43 4.70 6.53 3.54
CA ALA A 43 3.70 7.07 4.44
C ALA A 43 2.64 6.02 4.81
N ASP A 44 2.17 5.25 3.82
CA ASP A 44 1.18 4.20 4.03
C ASP A 44 1.83 2.84 4.30
N PRO A 45 1.23 1.98 5.16
CA PRO A 45 1.70 0.62 5.36
C PRO A 45 1.50 -0.21 4.09
N ILE A 46 2.61 -0.52 3.40
CA ILE A 46 2.58 -1.26 2.12
C ILE A 46 2.38 -2.76 2.35
N ARG A 47 2.94 -3.28 3.46
CA ARG A 47 2.86 -4.65 3.94
C ARG A 47 3.11 -4.69 5.45
N GLU A 48 2.09 -5.05 6.22
CA GLU A 48 2.36 -5.78 7.46
C GLU A 48 2.86 -7.16 7.07
N SER A 49 4.19 -7.32 7.03
CA SER A 49 4.72 -8.63 7.33
C SER A 49 4.22 -8.92 8.74
N LYS A 50 3.36 -9.92 8.93
CA LYS A 50 3.04 -10.48 10.25
C LYS A 50 4.37 -10.90 10.90
N ARG A 51 5.04 -9.96 11.57
CA ARG A 51 5.86 -10.23 12.72
C ARG A 51 4.93 -9.95 13.87
N ASP A 52 4.41 -11.04 14.43
CA ASP A 52 4.11 -11.19 15.84
C ASP A 52 4.02 -9.86 16.61
N ASN A 53 2.85 -9.23 16.55
CA ASN A 53 2.42 -8.30 17.58
C ASN A 53 1.09 -8.82 18.08
N VAL A 54 1.20 -9.76 19.01
CA VAL A 54 0.24 -9.95 20.09
C VAL A 54 0.15 -8.63 20.85
N ILE A 55 -0.64 -7.67 20.37
CA ILE A 55 -1.16 -6.57 21.18
C ILE A 55 -2.63 -6.39 20.81
N SER A 56 -3.44 -6.69 21.82
CA SER A 56 -4.90 -6.63 21.93
C SER A 56 -5.58 -5.50 21.15
N ASP A 57 -6.44 -5.87 20.20
CA ASP A 57 -7.58 -5.04 19.75
C ASP A 57 -8.88 -5.72 20.22
N THR A 58 -8.94 -6.00 21.53
CA THR A 58 -10.23 -5.91 22.25
C THR A 58 -10.61 -4.42 22.23
N GLU A 59 -11.87 -4.10 21.96
CA GLU A 59 -12.52 -2.79 22.19
C GLU A 59 -12.68 -1.76 21.06
N ARG A 60 -13.05 -2.13 19.82
CA ARG A 60 -13.81 -1.20 18.94
C ARG A 60 -14.97 -1.80 18.14
N ARG A 61 -15.65 -2.81 18.69
CA ARG A 61 -16.99 -3.22 18.20
C ARG A 61 -17.91 -3.62 19.36
N ALA A 62 -18.48 -2.61 20.02
CA ALA A 62 -19.87 -2.58 20.49
C ALA A 62 -20.06 -1.38 21.42
N VAL A 63 -20.37 -0.22 20.83
CA VAL A 63 -21.26 0.74 21.51
C VAL A 63 -22.66 0.49 20.96
N LYS A 64 -23.62 0.34 21.89
CA LYS A 64 -25.09 0.27 21.74
C LYS A 64 -25.62 -1.13 21.39
N ASP A 65 -26.54 -1.75 22.11
CA ASP A 65 -27.56 -1.30 23.10
C ASP A 65 -27.68 -2.36 24.22
#